data_AF-A0A4P7Z7P0-F1
#
_entry.id   AF-A0A4P7Z7P0-F1
#
_cell.length_a   1.000
_cell.length_b   1.000
_cell.length_c   1.000
_cell.angle_alpha   90.00
_cell.angle_beta   90.00
_cell.angle_gamma   90.00
#
_symmetry.space_group_name_H-M   'P 1'
#
loop_
_entity.id
_entity.type
_entity.pdbx_description
1 polymer ?
#
loop_
_entity_poly.entity_id
_entity_poly.type
_entity_poly.pdbx_seq_one_letter_code
_entity_poly.pdbx_strand_id
1 'polypeptide(L)'
;MEIVTFAGGRRALSFGAQKINLHEVGREFEPKAARPTAGSGDFCLIADTPLDEVIAELKARDITIEEGPVSRTGATGPIRSVYFRDPDDNLVEIANNV
;
A
#
# COMPACT_ATOMS: atom_id res chain seq x y z
N MET A 1 8.28 -2.72 -5.38
CA MET A 1 7.04 -2.82 -6.19
C MET A 1 7.38 -2.48 -7.62
N GLU A 2 6.69 -3.11 -8.57
CA GLU A 2 6.87 -2.85 -10.01
C GLU A 2 5.54 -2.62 -10.70
N ILE A 3 5.52 -1.71 -11.68
CA ILE A 3 4.35 -1.49 -12.53
C ILE A 3 4.34 -2.58 -13.60
N VAL A 4 3.24 -3.34 -13.67
CA VAL A 4 3.04 -4.36 -14.71
C VAL A 4 1.84 -4.01 -15.59
N THR A 5 1.96 -4.27 -16.89
CA THR A 5 0.86 -4.12 -17.86
C THR A 5 0.50 -5.48 -18.43
N PHE A 6 -0.78 -5.81 -18.46
CA PHE A 6 -1.26 -7.13 -18.88
C PHE A 6 -2.65 -7.04 -19.54
N ALA A 7 -3.08 -8.14 -20.18
CA ALA A 7 -4.43 -8.31 -20.72
C ALA A 7 -5.00 -7.10 -21.49
N GLY A 8 -4.23 -6.57 -22.45
CA GLY A 8 -4.69 -5.49 -23.33
C GLY A 8 -4.71 -4.10 -22.71
N GLY A 9 -3.81 -3.82 -21.75
CA GLY A 9 -3.60 -2.47 -21.20
C GLY A 9 -4.00 -2.28 -19.74
N ARG A 10 -4.41 -3.36 -19.04
CA ARG A 10 -4.63 -3.32 -17.59
C ARG A 10 -3.32 -3.10 -16.87
N ARG A 11 -3.33 -2.28 -15.82
CA ARG A 11 -2.15 -1.98 -15.00
C ARG A 11 -2.31 -2.54 -13.59
N ALA A 12 -1.19 -2.95 -12.99
CA ALA A 12 -1.13 -3.35 -11.60
C ALA A 12 0.22 -2.97 -10.97
N LEU A 13 0.24 -2.90 -9.65
CA LEU A 13 1.45 -2.87 -8.84
C LEU A 13 1.75 -4.28 -8.34
N SER A 14 2.87 -4.86 -8.78
CA SER A 14 3.32 -6.20 -8.38
C SER A 14 4.32 -6.11 -7.21
N PHE A 15 4.20 -7.04 -6.26
CA PHE A 15 5.11 -7.17 -5.12
C PHE A 15 5.07 -8.60 -4.56
N GLY A 16 6.25 -9.20 -4.34
CA GLY A 16 6.34 -10.59 -3.92
C GLY A 16 5.56 -11.51 -4.86
N ALA A 17 4.64 -12.30 -4.30
CA ALA A 17 3.74 -13.18 -5.04
C ALA A 17 2.32 -12.58 -5.22
N GLN A 18 2.15 -11.28 -4.97
CA GLN A 18 0.87 -10.59 -4.95
C GLN A 18 0.89 -9.38 -5.88
N LYS A 19 -0.31 -8.83 -6.15
CA LYS A 19 -0.45 -7.56 -6.86
C LYS A 19 -1.72 -6.83 -6.47
N ILE A 20 -1.72 -5.52 -6.68
CA ILE A 20 -2.92 -4.66 -6.63
C ILE A 20 -3.22 -4.22 -8.07
N ASN A 21 -4.38 -4.60 -8.60
CA ASN A 21 -4.83 -4.10 -9.91
C ASN A 21 -5.32 -2.66 -9.77
N LEU A 22 -4.98 -1.81 -10.75
CA LEU A 22 -5.36 -0.41 -10.77
C LEU A 22 -6.44 -0.18 -11.82
N HIS A 23 -7.57 0.37 -11.39
CA HIS A 23 -8.66 0.82 -12.24
C HIS A 23 -8.78 2.35 -12.08
N GLU A 24 -8.65 3.09 -13.17
CA GLU A 24 -8.82 4.55 -13.17
C GLU A 24 -10.32 4.89 -12.99
N VAL A 25 -10.63 5.90 -12.17
CA VAL A 25 -12.01 6.33 -11.91
C VAL A 25 -12.71 6.69 -13.22
N GLY A 26 -13.90 6.11 -13.45
CA GLY A 26 -14.67 6.27 -14.68
C GLY A 26 -14.19 5.41 -15.86
N ARG A 27 -13.11 4.64 -15.70
CA ARG A 27 -12.54 3.73 -16.72
C ARG A 27 -12.28 2.34 -16.15
N GLU A 28 -13.09 1.93 -15.19
CA GLU A 28 -12.92 0.63 -14.54
C GLU A 28 -13.32 -0.51 -15.46
N PHE A 29 -12.65 -1.65 -15.31
CA PHE A 29 -13.05 -2.89 -15.99
C PHE A 29 -14.10 -3.64 -15.18
N GLU A 30 -15.03 -4.32 -15.86
CA GLU A 30 -15.97 -5.25 -15.23
C GLU A 30 -15.36 -6.66 -15.07
N PRO A 31 -15.74 -7.42 -14.01
CA PRO A 31 -16.54 -6.97 -12.87
C PRO A 31 -15.73 -6.07 -11.91
N LYS A 32 -16.41 -5.16 -11.22
CA LYS A 32 -15.82 -4.28 -10.19
C LYS A 32 -16.64 -4.25 -8.89
N ALA A 33 -16.09 -3.60 -7.86
CA ALA A 33 -16.81 -3.35 -6.62
C ALA A 33 -18.13 -2.60 -6.92
N ALA A 34 -19.17 -2.83 -6.11
CA ALA A 34 -20.47 -2.18 -6.31
C ALA A 34 -20.41 -0.64 -6.23
N ARG A 35 -19.45 -0.10 -5.47
CA ARG A 35 -19.17 1.34 -5.32
C ARG A 35 -17.65 1.56 -5.32
N PRO A 36 -16.98 1.52 -6.48
CA PRO A 36 -15.54 1.78 -6.53
C PRO A 36 -15.28 3.22 -6.10
N THR A 37 -14.42 3.40 -5.12
CA THR A 37 -14.19 4.70 -4.47
C THR A 37 -12.69 4.90 -4.31
N ALA A 38 -12.14 5.96 -4.89
CA ALA A 38 -10.75 6.35 -4.66
C ALA A 38 -10.57 6.74 -3.18
N GLY A 39 -9.44 6.36 -2.58
CA GLY A 39 -9.16 6.64 -1.17
C GLY A 39 -9.84 5.73 -0.16
N SER A 40 -10.64 4.75 -0.60
CA SER A 40 -11.30 3.82 0.32
C SER A 40 -10.44 2.62 0.72
N GLY A 41 -9.19 2.55 0.26
CA GLY A 41 -8.24 1.50 0.62
C GLY A 41 -7.67 1.74 2.01
N ASP A 42 -7.60 0.66 2.79
CA ASP A 42 -6.89 0.57 4.06
C ASP A 42 -6.20 -0.79 4.06
N PHE A 43 -4.86 -0.79 3.99
CA PHE A 43 -4.10 -2.03 3.85
C PHE A 43 -2.73 -1.95 4.51
N CYS A 44 -2.30 -3.10 5.04
CA CYS A 44 -0.99 -3.31 5.65
C CYS A 44 -0.12 -4.20 4.76
N LEU A 45 1.11 -3.75 4.52
CA LEU A 45 2.13 -4.47 3.78
C LEU A 45 3.31 -4.78 4.70
N ILE A 46 3.62 -6.06 4.82
CA ILE A 46 4.82 -6.51 5.53
C ILE A 46 6.02 -6.33 4.61
N ALA A 47 7.00 -5.56 5.05
CA ALA A 47 8.26 -5.36 4.36
C ALA A 47 9.37 -6.16 5.04
N ASP A 48 10.30 -6.71 4.25
CA ASP A 48 11.57 -7.26 4.78
C ASP A 48 12.61 -6.16 5.04
N THR A 49 12.45 -5.00 4.39
CA THR A 49 13.27 -3.81 4.64
C THR A 49 13.06 -3.32 6.08
N PRO A 50 14.11 -3.01 6.84
CA PRO A 50 13.98 -2.47 8.18
C PRO A 50 13.11 -1.21 8.21
N LEU A 51 12.18 -1.14 9.17
CA LEU A 51 11.19 -0.06 9.24
C LEU A 51 11.84 1.32 9.38
N ASP A 52 13.00 1.40 10.02
CA ASP A 52 13.73 2.67 10.15
C ASP A 52 14.29 3.15 8.81
N GLU A 53 14.68 2.23 7.90
CA GLU A 53 15.07 2.57 6.52
C GLU A 53 13.85 3.01 5.71
N VAL A 54 12.70 2.36 5.89
CA VAL A 54 11.44 2.79 5.27
C VAL A 54 11.08 4.22 5.71
N ILE A 55 11.15 4.51 7.01
CA ILE A 55 10.89 5.85 7.55
C ILE A 55 11.84 6.89 6.95
N ALA A 56 13.13 6.55 6.83
CA ALA A 56 14.12 7.44 6.23
C ALA A 56 13.81 7.74 4.76
N GLU A 57 13.45 6.72 3.98
CA GLU A 57 13.09 6.84 2.57
C GLU A 57 11.81 7.68 2.38
N LEU A 58 10.78 7.47 3.21
CA LEU A 58 9.55 8.27 3.17
C LEU A 58 9.86 9.75 3.41
N LYS A 59 10.66 10.06 4.44
CA LYS A 59 11.09 11.44 4.74
C LYS A 59 11.93 12.04 3.62
N ALA A 60 12.85 11.28 3.03
CA ALA A 60 13.69 11.74 1.93
C ALA A 60 12.88 12.06 0.65
N ARG A 61 11.67 11.51 0.53
CA ARG A 61 10.72 11.76 -0.56
C ARG A 61 9.62 12.77 -0.19
N ASP A 62 9.76 13.46 0.94
CA ASP A 62 8.77 14.40 1.47
C ASP A 62 7.37 13.79 1.67
N ILE A 63 7.31 12.47 1.93
CA ILE A 63 6.06 11.79 2.28
C ILE A 63 5.79 11.99 3.77
N THR A 64 4.64 12.58 4.08
CA THR A 64 4.23 12.83 5.47
C THR A 64 3.82 11.52 6.13
N ILE A 65 4.49 11.16 7.21
CA ILE A 65 4.08 10.06 8.09
C ILE A 65 2.95 10.57 8.99
N GLU A 66 1.78 9.94 8.89
CA GLU A 66 0.59 10.28 9.68
C GLU A 66 0.71 9.74 11.11
N GLU A 67 1.24 8.52 11.27
CA GLU A 67 1.52 7.90 12.57
C GLU A 67 2.68 6.91 12.45
N GLY A 68 3.52 6.81 13.49
CA GLY A 68 4.56 5.78 13.58
C GLY A 68 5.95 6.31 13.91
N PRO A 69 6.89 5.42 14.26
CA PRO A 69 6.71 3.98 14.40
C PRO A 69 5.93 3.61 15.67
N VAL A 70 4.97 2.70 15.56
CA VAL A 70 4.09 2.26 16.66
C VAL A 70 3.89 0.75 16.65
N SER A 71 3.61 0.17 17.81
CA SER A 71 3.25 -1.25 17.90
C SER A 71 1.80 -1.48 17.46
N ARG A 72 1.58 -2.56 16.70
CA ARG A 72 0.28 -3.01 16.20
C ARG A 72 0.17 -4.54 16.25
N THR A 73 -1.02 -5.04 15.99
CA THR A 73 -1.31 -6.47 15.89
C THR A 73 -1.40 -6.86 14.42
N GLY A 74 -0.41 -7.61 13.93
CA GLY A 74 -0.45 -8.21 12.60
C GLY A 74 -1.21 -9.53 12.60
N ALA A 75 -1.39 -10.09 11.40
CA ALA A 75 -2.14 -11.34 11.21
C ALA A 75 -1.51 -12.55 11.94
N THR A 76 -0.19 -12.55 12.13
CA THR A 76 0.57 -13.68 12.71
C THR A 76 1.24 -13.35 14.04
N GLY A 77 1.14 -12.12 14.52
CA GLY A 77 1.82 -11.67 15.74
C GLY A 77 1.97 -10.16 15.82
N PRO A 78 2.68 -9.65 16.85
CA PRO A 78 2.99 -8.24 16.97
C PRO A 78 3.81 -7.73 15.77
N ILE A 79 3.49 -6.53 15.31
CA ILE A 79 4.21 -5.83 14.23
C ILE A 79 4.55 -4.41 14.69
N ARG A 80 5.56 -3.82 14.05
CA ARG A 80 5.92 -2.41 14.21
C ARG A 80 5.60 -1.70 12.89
N SER A 81 4.80 -0.64 12.97
CA SER A 81 4.12 -0.06 11.80
C SER A 81 4.34 1.45 11.67
N VAL A 82 4.27 1.93 10.43
CA VAL A 82 4.16 3.35 10.06
C VAL A 82 3.02 3.53 9.07
N TYR A 83 2.34 4.67 9.17
CA TYR A 83 1.16 5.02 8.39
C TYR A 83 1.38 6.29 7.58
N PHE A 84 0.91 6.30 6.33
CA PHE A 84 0.90 7.47 5.46
C PHE A 84 -0.22 7.35 4.40
N ARG A 85 -0.40 8.39 3.60
CA ARG A 85 -1.38 8.44 2.51
C ARG A 85 -0.72 8.24 1.15
N ASP A 86 -1.38 7.49 0.28
CA ASP A 86 -1.03 7.46 -1.14
C ASP A 86 -1.72 8.63 -1.89
N PRO A 87 -1.51 8.79 -3.22
CA PRO A 87 -2.06 9.92 -3.97
C PRO A 87 -3.60 10.00 -4.02
N ASP A 88 -4.31 8.92 -3.72
CA ASP A 88 -5.78 8.87 -3.69
C ASP A 88 -6.31 8.94 -2.24
N ASP A 89 -5.45 9.19 -1.24
CA ASP A 89 -5.74 9.19 0.21
C ASP A 89 -6.05 7.82 0.83
N ASN A 90 -5.66 6.72 0.18
CA ASN A 90 -5.72 5.40 0.82
C ASN A 90 -4.80 5.38 2.05
N LEU A 91 -5.23 4.72 3.13
CA LEU A 91 -4.38 4.51 4.30
C LEU A 91 -3.41 3.36 4.02
N VAL A 92 -2.12 3.70 3.92
CA VAL A 92 -1.05 2.73 3.71
C VAL A 92 -0.32 2.50 5.02
N GLU A 93 -0.33 1.25 5.47
CA GLU A 93 0.51 0.78 6.57
C GLU A 93 1.69 -0.04 6.01
N ILE A 94 2.91 0.34 6.37
CA ILE A 94 4.10 -0.49 6.18
C ILE A 94 4.57 -0.98 7.54
N ALA A 95 4.85 -2.28 7.66
CA ALA A 95 5.23 -2.89 8.92
C ALA A 95 6.34 -3.94 8.79
N ASN A 96 7.06 -4.18 9.89
CA ASN A 96 7.89 -5.38 10.09
C ASN A 96 7.28 -6.24 11.20
N ASN A 97 7.44 -7.57 11.09
CA ASN A 97 7.20 -8.47 12.22
C ASN A 97 8.22 -8.20 13.33
N VAL A 98 7.77 -8.33 14.59
CA VAL A 98 8.60 -8.18 15.80
C VAL A 98 9.02 -9.54 16.32
#